data_AF-A0A6C0EV40-F1
#
_entry.id   AF-A0A6C0EV40-F1
#
_cell.length_a   1.000
_cell.length_b   1.000
_cell.length_c   1.000
_cell.angle_alpha   90.00
_cell.angle_beta   90.00
_cell.angle_gamma   90.00
#
_symmetry.space_group_name_H-M   'P 1'
#
loop_
_entity.id
_entity.type
_entity.pdbx_description
1 polymer ?
#
loop_
_entity_poly.entity_id
_entity_poly.type
_entity_poly.pdbx_seq_one_letter_code
_entity_poly.pdbx_strand_id
1 'polypeptide(L)'
;MEEKLLRKWYKKKSIVISDLYECDERYQRYLNLIICWSDTEGNDYTYIQEKIYEFVSIVNNNDTIRYKFELMKYIDGEIILMMNLCLMKDMEV
;
A
#
# COMPACT_ATOMS: atom_id res chain seq x y z
N MET A 1 2.77 -12.60 6.94
CA MET A 1 4.15 -12.06 6.86
C MET A 1 4.13 -10.62 6.35
N GLU A 2 3.37 -10.36 5.29
CA GLU A 2 3.16 -9.04 4.68
C GLU A 2 2.55 -7.99 5.63
N GLU A 3 1.55 -8.36 6.45
CA GLU A 3 0.91 -7.43 7.39
C GLU A 3 1.90 -6.83 8.42
N LYS A 4 2.85 -7.64 8.92
CA LYS A 4 3.89 -7.17 9.85
C LYS A 4 4.83 -6.17 9.17
N LEU A 5 5.13 -6.39 7.89
CA LEU A 5 5.95 -5.49 7.08
C LEU A 5 5.20 -4.17 6.84
N LEU A 6 3.94 -4.22 6.41
CA LEU A 6 3.06 -3.06 6.24
C LEU A 6 2.96 -2.22 7.51
N ARG A 7 2.70 -2.86 8.66
CA ARG A 7 2.63 -2.16 9.95
C ARG A 7 3.96 -1.54 10.36
N LYS A 8 5.10 -2.15 9.99
CA LYS A 8 6.44 -1.57 10.24
C LYS A 8 6.63 -0.31 9.40
N TRP A 9 6.31 -0.35 8.11
CA TRP A 9 6.37 0.80 7.21
C TRP A 9 5.42 1.92 7.63
N TYR A 10 4.17 1.57 7.92
CA TYR A 10 3.18 2.50 8.42
C TYR A 10 3.58 3.13 9.76
N LYS A 11 4.43 2.50 10.58
CA LYS A 11 4.93 3.10 11.83
C LYS A 11 6.18 3.96 11.67
N LYS A 12 6.86 3.94 10.51
CA LYS A 12 8.01 4.83 10.27
C LYS A 12 7.55 6.29 10.41
N LYS A 13 8.42 7.10 11.04
CA LYS A 13 8.25 8.55 11.22
C LYS A 13 8.92 9.36 10.11
N SER A 14 9.90 8.77 9.45
CA SER A 14 10.67 9.35 8.35
C SER A 14 11.17 8.24 7.44
N ILE A 15 11.52 8.60 6.21
CA ILE A 15 12.11 7.70 5.21
C ILE A 15 13.29 8.38 4.51
N VAL A 16 14.14 7.58 3.88
CA VAL A 16 15.21 8.01 2.99
C VAL A 16 14.92 7.58 1.54
N ILE A 17 15.66 8.07 0.56
CA ILE A 17 15.39 7.72 -0.85
C ILE A 17 15.47 6.20 -1.10
N SER A 18 16.39 5.47 -0.47
CA SER A 18 16.46 4.00 -0.62
C SER A 18 15.18 3.29 -0.19
N ASP A 19 14.50 3.83 0.84
CA ASP A 19 13.23 3.30 1.30
C ASP A 19 12.12 3.44 0.24
N LEU A 20 12.18 4.48 -0.61
CA LEU A 20 11.22 4.67 -1.69
C LEU A 20 11.37 3.62 -2.78
N TYR A 21 12.61 3.22 -3.11
CA TYR A 21 12.85 2.15 -4.08
C TYR A 21 12.33 0.81 -3.56
N GLU A 22 12.54 0.49 -2.28
CA GLU A 22 11.94 -0.69 -1.65
C GLU A 22 10.40 -0.65 -1.70
N CYS A 23 9.80 0.53 -1.53
CA CYS A 23 8.36 0.71 -1.65
C CYS A 23 7.85 0.58 -3.09
N ASP A 24 8.56 1.14 -4.07
CA ASP A 24 8.21 0.99 -5.49
C ASP A 24 8.19 -0.49 -5.88
N GLU A 25 9.21 -1.26 -5.50
CA GLU A 25 9.24 -2.71 -5.77
C GLU A 25 8.05 -3.44 -5.14
N ARG A 26 7.69 -3.09 -3.90
CA ARG A 26 6.56 -3.69 -3.20
C ARG A 26 5.23 -3.37 -3.87
N TYR A 27 5.04 -2.12 -4.25
CA TYR A 27 3.83 -1.66 -4.93
C TYR A 27 3.70 -2.23 -6.35
N GLN A 28 4.79 -2.33 -7.09
CA GLN A 28 4.82 -3.06 -8.37
C GLN A 28 4.43 -4.53 -8.19
N ARG A 29 4.88 -5.20 -7.12
CA ARG A 29 4.40 -6.56 -6.81
C ARG A 29 2.90 -6.61 -6.55
N TYR A 30 2.33 -5.64 -5.82
CA TYR A 30 0.89 -5.59 -5.58
C TYR A 30 0.12 -5.43 -6.90
N LEU A 31 0.54 -4.51 -7.78
CA LEU A 31 -0.08 -4.32 -9.09
C LEU A 31 -0.04 -5.59 -9.97
N ASN A 32 1.04 -6.37 -9.87
CA ASN A 32 1.21 -7.58 -10.67
C ASN A 32 0.48 -8.82 -10.11
N LEU A 33 0.33 -8.91 -8.79
CA LEU A 33 -0.22 -10.09 -8.11
C LEU A 33 -1.70 -9.97 -7.77
N ILE A 34 -2.20 -8.75 -7.56
CA ILE A 34 -3.62 -8.51 -7.24
C ILE A 34 -4.39 -8.37 -8.55
N ILE A 35 -5.09 -9.45 -8.92
CA ILE A 35 -5.86 -9.52 -10.17
C ILE A 35 -7.22 -8.82 -10.03
N CYS A 36 -7.80 -8.82 -8.83
CA CYS A 36 -9.09 -8.23 -8.55
C CYS A 36 -8.99 -7.31 -7.33
N TRP A 37 -9.32 -6.03 -7.52
CA TRP A 37 -9.35 -5.01 -6.46
C TRP A 37 -10.76 -4.87 -5.88
N SER A 38 -11.44 -5.99 -5.66
CA SER A 38 -12.72 -6.03 -4.95
C SER A 38 -12.77 -7.26 -4.04
N ASP A 39 -13.52 -7.17 -2.95
CA ASP A 39 -13.78 -8.33 -2.09
C ASP A 39 -15.03 -9.11 -2.53
N THR A 40 -15.30 -10.22 -1.83
CA THR A 40 -16.42 -11.12 -2.10
C THR A 40 -17.80 -10.50 -1.82
N GLU A 41 -17.86 -9.33 -1.18
CA GLU A 41 -19.09 -8.58 -0.92
C GLU A 41 -19.30 -7.44 -1.92
N GLY A 42 -18.37 -7.26 -2.86
CA GLY A 42 -18.44 -6.21 -3.86
C GLY A 42 -17.95 -4.85 -3.35
N ASN A 43 -17.21 -4.79 -2.24
CA ASN A 43 -16.49 -3.57 -1.88
C ASN A 43 -15.36 -3.36 -2.89
N ASP A 44 -15.34 -2.18 -3.51
CA ASP A 44 -14.36 -1.81 -4.53
C ASP A 44 -13.16 -1.09 -3.89
N TYR A 45 -11.96 -1.60 -4.16
CA TYR A 45 -10.67 -1.11 -3.72
C TYR A 45 -9.80 -0.59 -4.88
N THR A 46 -10.39 -0.38 -6.07
CA THR A 46 -9.68 0.14 -7.25
C THR A 46 -9.02 1.49 -6.98
N TYR A 47 -9.56 2.30 -6.07
CA TYR A 47 -8.93 3.55 -5.62
C TYR A 47 -7.54 3.34 -4.98
N ILE A 48 -7.28 2.19 -4.35
CA ILE A 48 -5.95 1.85 -3.81
C ILE A 48 -4.98 1.62 -4.97
N GLN A 49 -5.44 0.92 -6.02
CA GLN A 49 -4.68 0.67 -7.23
C GLN A 49 -4.29 1.99 -7.92
N GLU A 50 -5.21 2.93 -8.05
CA GLU A 50 -4.95 4.27 -8.61
C GLU A 50 -3.87 5.02 -7.83
N LYS A 51 -3.93 4.97 -6.50
CA LYS A 51 -2.94 5.60 -5.62
C LYS A 51 -1.57 4.94 -5.73
N ILE A 52 -1.53 3.63 -5.92
CA ILE A 52 -0.29 2.91 -6.19
C ILE A 52 0.30 3.33 -7.54
N TYR A 53 -0.51 3.42 -8.61
CA TYR A 53 -0.04 3.93 -9.91
C TYR A 53 0.50 5.36 -9.81
N GLU A 54 -0.19 6.22 -9.07
CA GLU A 54 0.28 7.57 -8.77
C GLU A 54 1.66 7.52 -8.12
N PHE A 55 1.83 6.73 -7.05
CA PHE A 55 3.09 6.61 -6.32
C PHE A 55 4.26 6.18 -7.22
N VAL A 56 4.08 5.11 -8.00
CA VAL A 56 5.16 4.55 -8.84
C VAL A 56 5.48 5.41 -10.07
N SER A 57 4.57 6.31 -10.47
CA SER A 57 4.79 7.26 -11.56
C SER A 57 5.68 8.45 -11.16
N ILE A 58 5.83 8.68 -9.85
CA ILE A 58 6.62 9.80 -9.30
C ILE A 58 8.07 9.36 -9.12
N VAL A 59 8.99 10.14 -9.70
CA VAL A 59 10.45 9.94 -9.58
C VAL A 59 10.89 10.02 -8.12
N ASN A 60 11.75 9.10 -7.69
CA ASN A 60 12.37 9.12 -6.35
C ASN A 60 13.50 10.15 -6.28
N ASN A 61 13.27 11.26 -5.59
CA ASN A 61 14.30 12.26 -5.30
C ASN A 61 13.95 13.05 -4.02
N ASN A 62 14.83 13.98 -3.62
CA ASN A 62 14.64 14.76 -2.39
C ASN A 62 13.44 15.71 -2.45
N ASP A 63 13.01 16.14 -3.63
CA ASP A 63 11.88 17.07 -3.77
C ASP A 63 10.55 16.33 -3.61
N THR A 64 10.48 15.07 -4.05
CA THR A 64 9.28 14.24 -4.02
C THR A 64 9.16 13.38 -2.76
N ILE A 65 10.25 13.24 -1.97
CA ILE A 65 10.29 12.29 -0.85
C ILE A 65 9.19 12.50 0.18
N ARG A 66 8.87 13.75 0.52
CA ARG A 66 7.81 14.06 1.48
C ARG A 66 6.45 13.62 0.96
N TYR A 67 6.16 13.96 -0.30
CA TYR A 67 4.90 13.61 -0.92
C TYR A 67 4.74 12.10 -1.06
N LYS A 68 5.77 11.42 -1.56
CA LYS A 68 5.77 9.95 -1.62
C LYS A 68 5.63 9.35 -0.22
N PHE A 69 6.25 9.91 0.82
CA PHE A 69 6.06 9.40 2.18
C PHE A 69 4.61 9.49 2.66
N GLU A 70 3.94 10.62 2.43
CA GLU A 70 2.52 10.80 2.77
C GLU A 70 1.63 9.81 1.98
N LEU A 71 1.89 9.66 0.69
CA LEU A 71 1.17 8.73 -0.19
C LEU A 71 1.42 7.26 0.21
N MET A 72 2.65 6.91 0.59
CA MET A 72 3.00 5.58 1.11
C MET A 72 2.16 5.26 2.35
N LYS A 73 2.07 6.21 3.29
CA LYS A 73 1.31 6.05 4.54
C LYS A 73 -0.17 5.87 4.28
N TYR A 74 -0.72 6.62 3.33
CA TYR A 74 -2.10 6.45 2.89
C TYR A 74 -2.33 5.04 2.34
N ILE A 75 -1.58 4.63 1.31
CA ILE A 75 -1.72 3.33 0.64
C ILE A 75 -1.56 2.17 1.64
N ASP A 76 -0.51 2.20 2.47
CA ASP A 76 -0.29 1.14 3.47
C ASP A 76 -1.43 1.07 4.48
N GLY A 77 -2.02 2.21 4.85
CA GLY A 77 -3.19 2.27 5.73
C GLY A 77 -4.41 1.60 5.10
N GLU A 78 -4.72 1.93 3.85
CA GLU A 78 -5.85 1.35 3.12
C GLU A 78 -5.68 -0.16 2.89
N ILE A 79 -4.47 -0.62 2.55
CA ILE A 79 -4.19 -2.05 2.41
C ILE A 79 -4.35 -2.78 3.75
N ILE A 80 -3.87 -2.20 4.86
CA ILE A 80 -4.08 -2.78 6.20
C ILE A 80 -5.59 -2.86 6.52
N LEU A 81 -6.36 -1.82 6.20
CA LEU A 81 -7.80 -1.81 6.42
C LEU A 81 -8.49 -2.92 5.60
N MET A 82 -8.21 -2.98 4.30
CA MET A 82 -8.70 -4.03 3.40
C MET A 82 -8.38 -5.43 3.95
N MET A 83 -7.14 -5.67 4.37
CA MET A 83 -6.74 -6.95 4.97
C MET A 83 -7.53 -7.27 6.25
N ASN A 84 -7.73 -6.30 7.15
CA ASN A 84 -8.46 -6.53 8.39
C ASN A 84 -9.96 -6.78 8.14
N LEU A 85 -10.57 -6.11 7.16
CA LEU A 85 -11.96 -6.35 6.78
C LEU A 85 -12.16 -7.75 6.20
N CYS A 86 -11.22 -8.24 5.39
CA CYS A 86 -11.23 -9.63 4.93
C CYS A 86 -11.03 -10.62 6.10
N LEU A 87 -10.08 -10.36 7.01
CA LEU A 87 -9.77 -11.26 8.13
C LEU A 87 -10.86 -11.32 9.22
N MET A 88 -11.56 -10.20 9.50
CA MET A 88 -12.68 -10.21 10.45
C MET A 88 -13.80 -11.12 9.98
N LYS A 89 -14.04 -11.20 8.66
CA LYS A 89 -15.05 -12.07 8.07
C LYS A 89 -14.69 -13.55 8.16
N ASP A 90 -13.43 -13.92 7.97
CA ASP A 90 -12.99 -15.31 8.13
C ASP A 90 -13.18 -15.84 9.57
N MET A 91 -13.32 -14.95 10.56
CA MET A 91 -13.60 -15.31 11.96
C MET A 91 -15.09 -15.32 12.32
N GLU A 92 -15.98 -14.81 11.45
CA GLU A 92 -17.44 -14.86 11.64
C GLU A 92 -18.09 -16.14 11.11
N VAL A 93 -17.28 -17.12 10.67
CA VAL A 93 -17.71 -18.44 10.17
C VAL A 93 -17.56 -19.53 11.24
#